data_AF-A0A1F5UQT3-F1
#
_entry.id   AF-A0A1F5UQT3-F1
#
_cell.length_a   1.000
_cell.length_b   1.000
_cell.length_c   1.000
_cell.angle_alpha   90.00
_cell.angle_beta   90.00
_cell.angle_gamma   90.00
#
_symmetry.space_group_name_H-M   'P 1'
#
loop_
_entity.id
_entity.type
_entity.pdbx_description
1 polymer ?
#
loop_
_entity_poly.entity_id
_entity_poly.type
_entity_poly.pdbx_seq_one_letter_code
_entity_poly.pdbx_strand_id
1 'polypeptide(L)' 'MNKESKANYFRVPLTLPKELDVFLQKVGTEARSSGGFKLPKTLIIRSLIKAMRELDVDVSGIKDEDELKSRVLTALKKRK' A
#
# COMPACT_ATOMS: atom_id res chain seq x y z
N MET A 1 11.18 18.61 -4.37
CA MET A 1 10.40 17.89 -3.33
C MET A 1 11.33 17.54 -2.19
N ASN A 2 11.26 18.28 -1.07
CA ASN A 2 12.11 18.01 0.10
C ASN A 2 11.86 16.56 0.57
N LYS A 3 12.88 15.71 0.49
CA LYS A 3 12.80 14.37 1.08
C LYS A 3 12.83 14.56 2.60
N GLU A 4 11.72 14.23 3.27
CA GLU A 4 11.74 14.06 4.73
C GLU A 4 12.87 13.12 5.13
N SER A 5 13.62 13.51 6.17
CA SER A 5 14.60 12.63 6.77
C SER A 5 13.90 11.37 7.26
N LYS A 6 14.48 10.19 6.95
CA LYS A 6 13.99 8.92 7.49
C LYS A 6 14.02 8.89 9.02
N ALA A 7 14.78 9.77 9.67
CA ALA A 7 14.77 9.94 11.12
C ALA A 7 13.40 10.37 11.67
N ASN A 8 12.57 11.02 10.85
CA ASN A 8 11.25 11.51 11.24
C ASN A 8 10.13 10.50 10.95
N TYR A 9 10.46 9.29 10.51
CA TYR A 9 9.44 8.28 10.19
C TYR A 9 8.89 7.66 11.47
N PHE A 10 7.56 7.65 11.58
CA PHE A 10 6.86 6.91 12.61
C PHE A 10 6.81 5.42 12.25
N ARG A 11 7.05 4.56 13.24
CA ARG A 11 6.85 3.11 13.11
C ARG A 11 5.37 2.79 13.29
N VAL A 12 4.81 2.08 12.32
CA VAL A 12 3.44 1.56 12.40
C VAL A 12 3.52 0.04 12.51
N PRO A 13 3.12 -0.57 13.64
CA PRO A 13 3.00 -2.01 13.74
C PRO A 13 1.82 -2.48 12.87
N LEU A 14 2.03 -3.54 12.10
CA LEU A 14 1.02 -4.08 11.19
C LEU A 14 0.93 -5.59 11.37
N THR A 15 -0.27 -6.08 11.68
CA THR A 15 -0.59 -7.51 11.75
C THR A 15 -1.25 -7.92 10.45
N LEU A 16 -0.73 -8.94 9.78
CA LEU A 16 -1.26 -9.47 8.53
C LEU A 16 -1.40 -10.99 8.62
N PRO A 17 -2.41 -11.58 7.96
CA PRO A 17 -2.43 -12.99 7.65
C PRO A 17 -1.16 -13.41 6.89
N LYS A 18 -0.72 -14.66 7.09
CA LYS A 18 0.48 -15.22 6.45
C LYS A 18 0.45 -15.09 4.93
N GLU A 19 -0.71 -15.26 4.31
CA GLU A 19 -0.90 -15.14 2.86
C GLU A 19 -0.56 -13.74 2.33
N LEU A 20 -0.94 -12.68 3.04
CA LEU A 20 -0.63 -11.30 2.65
C LEU A 20 0.86 -11.00 2.83
N ASP A 21 1.49 -11.54 3.87
CA ASP A 21 2.94 -11.42 4.06
C ASP A 21 3.74 -12.07 2.91
N VAL A 22 3.32 -13.27 2.50
CA VAL A 22 3.89 -13.99 1.35
C VAL A 22 3.65 -13.22 0.06
N PHE A 23 2.46 -12.65 -0.14
CA PHE A 23 2.16 -11.80 -1.28
C PHE A 23 3.11 -10.59 -1.37
N LEU A 24 3.32 -9.87 -0.25
CA LEU A 24 4.25 -8.73 -0.22
C LEU A 24 5.69 -9.15 -0.52
N GLN A 25 6.13 -10.32 -0.03
CA GLN A 25 7.45 -10.86 -0.35
C GLN A 25 7.59 -11.21 -1.84
N LYS A 26 6.56 -11.82 -2.43
CA LYS A 26 6.52 -12.16 -3.85
C LYS A 26 6.64 -10.91 -4.71
N VAL A 27 5.80 -9.90 -4.49
CA VAL A 27 5.85 -8.61 -5.21
C VAL A 27 7.24 -7.99 -5.17
N GLY A 28 7.87 -7.95 -3.98
CA GLY A 28 9.19 -7.36 -3.83
C GLY A 28 10.33 -8.17 -4.49
N THR A 29 10.15 -9.49 -4.61
CA THR A 29 11.11 -10.38 -5.29
C THR A 29 10.95 -10.32 -6.79
N GLU A 30 9.71 -10.34 -7.29
CA GLU A 30 9.37 -10.23 -8.71
C GLU A 30 9.91 -8.94 -9.32
N ALA A 31 9.72 -7.81 -8.62
CA ALA A 31 10.26 -6.52 -9.05
C ALA A 31 11.78 -6.53 -9.24
N ARG A 32 12.53 -7.31 -8.43
CA ARG A 32 13.98 -7.47 -8.59
C ARG A 32 14.30 -8.41 -9.75
N SER A 33 13.62 -9.55 -9.85
CA SER A 33 13.91 -10.54 -10.90
C SER A 33 13.57 -10.03 -12.29
N SER A 34 12.62 -9.09 -12.40
CA SER A 34 12.28 -8.43 -13.67
C SER A 34 13.20 -7.25 -14.03
N GLY A 35 14.38 -7.13 -13.40
CA GLY A 35 15.37 -6.09 -13.70
C GLY A 35 15.21 -4.77 -12.92
N GLY A 36 14.21 -4.68 -12.03
CA GLY A 36 14.06 -3.57 -11.10
C GLY A 36 14.89 -3.77 -9.82
N PHE A 37 14.56 -2.99 -8.78
CA PHE A 37 15.19 -3.13 -7.47
C PHE A 37 14.29 -3.91 -6.51
N LYS A 38 14.90 -4.53 -5.49
CA LYS A 38 14.16 -5.21 -4.43
C LYS A 38 13.27 -4.21 -3.71
N LEU A 39 11.95 -4.41 -3.75
CA LEU A 39 11.01 -3.57 -3.00
C LEU A 39 10.88 -4.11 -1.57
N PRO A 40 11.31 -3.35 -0.54
CA PRO A 40 11.01 -3.73 0.84
C PRO A 40 9.51 -3.67 1.09
N LYS A 41 8.98 -4.55 1.94
CA LYS A 41 7.54 -4.56 2.32
C LYS A 41 7.06 -3.18 2.76
N THR A 42 7.88 -2.47 3.54
CA THR A 42 7.59 -1.09 4.00
C THR A 42 7.45 -0.07 2.86
N LEU A 43 8.18 -0.26 1.76
CA LEU A 43 8.07 0.61 0.59
C LEU A 43 6.77 0.32 -0.17
N ILE A 44 6.42 -0.96 -0.34
CA ILE A 44 5.15 -1.38 -0.97
C ILE A 44 3.96 -0.78 -0.20
N ILE A 45 3.89 -1.02 1.11
CA ILE A 45 2.81 -0.50 1.96
C ILE A 45 2.75 1.03 1.92
N ARG A 46 3.90 1.72 2.02
CA ARG A 46 3.92 3.19 1.94
C ARG A 46 3.43 3.71 0.60
N SER A 47 3.76 3.05 -0.51
CA SER A 47 3.27 3.42 -1.84
C SER A 47 1.76 3.20 -1.98
N LEU A 48 1.23 2.12 -1.43
CA LEU A 48 -0.22 1.86 -1.42
C LEU A 48 -0.99 2.92 -0.62
N ILE A 49 -0.48 3.32 0.56
CA ILE A 49 -1.08 4.40 1.37
C ILE A 49 -1.08 5.73 0.60
N LYS A 50 0.03 6.07 -0.08
CA LYS A 50 0.12 7.27 -0.92
C LYS A 50 -0.89 7.23 -2.07
N ALA A 51 -1.00 6.11 -2.76
CA ALA A 51 -1.98 5.93 -3.82
C ALA A 51 -3.43 6.08 -3.30
N MET A 52 -3.75 5.47 -2.16
CA MET A 52 -5.06 5.63 -1.52
C MET A 52 -5.37 7.11 -1.20
N ARG A 53 -4.38 7.88 -0.74
CA ARG A 53 -4.52 9.32 -0.50
C ARG A 53 -4.81 10.09 -1.80
N GLU A 54 -4.14 9.75 -2.90
CA GLU A 54 -4.38 10.39 -4.20
C GLU A 54 -5.74 10.01 -4.81
N LEU A 55 -6.24 8.81 -4.50
CA LEU A 55 -7.56 8.35 -4.93
C LEU A 55 -8.72 9.05 -4.20
N ASP A 56 -8.45 9.79 -3.12
CA ASP A 56 -9.46 10.47 -2.29
C ASP A 56 -10.62 9.53 -1.93
N VAL A 57 -10.26 8.36 -1.40
CA VAL A 57 -11.23 7.30 -1.09
C VAL A 57 -12.14 7.76 0.04
N ASP A 58 -13.44 7.85 -0.24
CA ASP A 58 -14.45 8.14 0.78
C ASP A 58 -14.56 6.99 1.78
N VAL A 59 -14.14 7.27 3.02
CA VAL A 59 -14.17 6.35 4.15
C VAL A 59 -15.40 6.50 5.04
N SER A 60 -16.32 7.40 4.67
CA SER A 60 -17.51 7.70 5.48
C SER A 60 -18.38 6.47 5.65
N GLY A 61 -18.60 6.07 6.90
CA GLY A 61 -19.55 5.02 7.26
C GLY A 61 -19.12 3.57 7.02
N ILE A 62 -17.87 3.32 6.64
CA ILE A 62 -17.33 1.96 6.40
C ILE A 62 -17.53 1.05 7.62
N LYS A 63 -17.95 -0.20 7.37
CA LYS A 63 -18.23 -1.19 8.41
C LYS A 63 -17.15 -2.26 8.58
N ASP A 64 -16.44 -2.58 7.51
CA ASP A 64 -15.43 -3.64 7.51
C ASP A 64 -14.32 -3.42 6.47
N GLU A 65 -13.33 -4.31 6.48
CA GLU A 65 -12.17 -4.28 5.59
C GLU A 65 -12.56 -4.48 4.11
N ASP A 66 -13.56 -5.30 3.83
CA ASP A 66 -14.00 -5.60 2.46
C ASP A 66 -14.70 -4.40 1.82
N GLU A 67 -15.49 -3.65 2.59
CA GLU A 67 -16.09 -2.40 2.16
C GLU A 67 -15.00 -1.37 1.82
N LEU A 68 -13.99 -1.20 2.67
CA LEU A 68 -12.85 -0.32 2.38
C LEU A 68 -12.15 -0.72 1.08
N LYS A 69 -11.84 -2.01 0.92
CA LYS A 69 -11.25 -2.54 -0.32
C LYS A 69 -12.10 -2.22 -1.55
N SER A 70 -13.42 -2.39 -1.45
CA SER A 70 -14.36 -2.07 -2.53
C SER A 70 -14.38 -0.58 -2.88
N ARG A 71 -14.32 0.31 -1.89
CA ARG A 71 -14.23 1.77 -2.09
C ARG A 71 -12.93 2.17 -2.81
N VAL A 72 -11.79 1.60 -2.41
CA VAL A 72 -10.49 1.83 -3.08
C VAL A 72 -10.54 1.42 -4.54
N LEU A 73 -11.07 0.22 -4.84
CA LEU A 73 -11.20 -0.26 -6.22
C LEU A 73 -12.16 0.59 -7.05
N THR A 74 -13.24 1.07 -6.44
CA THR A 74 -14.21 1.96 -7.10
C THR A 74 -13.58 3.31 -7.43
N ALA A 75 -12.81 3.90 -6.51
CA ALA A 75 -12.08 5.14 -6.75
C ALA A 75 -11.07 4.99 -7.90
N LEU A 76 -10.37 3.86 -7.98
CA LEU A 76 -9.44 3.57 -9.08
C LEU A 76 -10.15 3.50 -10.44
N LYS A 77 -11.34 2.91 -10.52
CA LYS A 77 -12.11 2.83 -11.77
C LYS A 77 -12.57 4.20 -12.26
N LYS A 78 -12.91 5.13 -11.36
CA LYS A 78 -13.34 6.51 -11.72
C LYS A 78 -12.22 7.36 -12.34
N ARG A 79 -10.96 6.99 -12.13
CA ARG A 79 -9.78 7.70 -12.66
C ARG A 79 -9.32 7.20 -14.03
N LYS A 80 -9.86 6.09 -14.52
CA LYS A 80 -9.61 5.57 -15.88
C LYS A 80 -10.58 6.19 -16.87
#